data_AF-A0A7V8ETC9-F1
#
_entry.id   AF-A0A7V8ETC9-F1
#
_cell.length_a   1.000
_cell.length_b   1.000
_cell.length_c   1.000
_cell.angle_alpha   90.00
_cell.angle_beta   90.00
_cell.angle_gamma   90.00
#
_symmetry.space_group_name_H-M   'P 1'
#
loop_
_entity.id
_entity.type
_entity.pdbx_description
1 polymer ?
#
loop_
_entity_poly.entity_id
_entity_poly.type
_entity_poly.pdbx_seq_one_letter_code
_entity_poly.pdbx_strand_id
1 'polypeptide(L)'
;MVRIPAYFEVFEVLCRGAGLLTAATDGFSELRSYEGKQKLYFRKNNEVEQGLLPDLLKYLVQDDKALAATLQHYLSQYEHVVSILKSRPIITYQDYETGIARFLDTWVLPQLAVLLHRIHTRLSPRTMLYHFHTLLVSHGANDMRASSLKGYVKGLVPAGVETTDFFYALDKVSDKSHKKLSTINAEIEGLSAEISSSKLTVAAQLELLGTLRCAYTAATALSRFSSMYESVQTDSKATLVERFRHHYEAVCGCGESDRLATSHIGLFDGFIVSRSLDASENDHLQQLFDVFSEQVAARSVEEFEPLHQLVLAIEEEPRDPVAIEQAFSKLEQHPDYQLFEAFAWQARAVLALESGEAARSLAFYRKVLPYSEKQQLGRVGFFAASYAIALEVMQEMPLPHGYQNPLISYRIESEQQVAELRVAFPTVFTPYSKPPEWPAPVQAVFSSIKAFNRDMLELARISREIYCNPLKKLNGLMGEFFNLLGAGSDEAGFGKLICKAIKSKDRGRSVLSMYSATPYEVLRDEHLYAQTLFGSRKLYFRLNPHLQAYYQLPEARKKLILKALNPDRYRDDLQRAH
;
A
#
# COMPACT_ATOMS: atom_id res chain seq x y z
N MET A 1 -3.09 16.73 -12.67
CA MET A 1 -2.54 15.92 -13.77
C MET A 1 -2.74 14.45 -13.43
N VAL A 2 -2.41 13.56 -14.36
CA VAL A 2 -2.61 12.11 -14.22
C VAL A 2 -1.91 11.54 -12.98
N ARG A 3 -2.63 10.72 -12.23
CA ARG A 3 -2.10 9.87 -11.15
C ARG A 3 -2.85 8.55 -11.11
N ILE A 4 -2.13 7.44 -10.96
CA ILE A 4 -2.75 6.13 -10.74
C ILE A 4 -3.28 6.08 -9.30
N PRO A 5 -4.54 5.67 -9.09
CA PRO A 5 -5.10 5.51 -7.75
C PRO A 5 -4.28 4.52 -6.91
N ALA A 6 -4.13 4.81 -5.63
CA ALA A 6 -3.65 3.82 -4.67
C ALA A 6 -4.61 2.63 -4.61
N TYR A 7 -4.08 1.45 -4.26
CA TYR A 7 -4.90 0.25 -4.17
C TYR A 7 -6.10 0.43 -3.23
N PHE A 8 -5.93 1.13 -2.11
CA PHE A 8 -7.06 1.41 -1.20
C PHE A 8 -8.15 2.27 -1.85
N GLU A 9 -7.81 3.20 -2.76
CA GLU A 9 -8.80 4.01 -3.49
C GLU A 9 -9.60 3.11 -4.46
N VAL A 10 -8.92 2.21 -5.17
CA VAL A 10 -9.56 1.21 -6.06
C VAL A 10 -10.45 0.27 -5.26
N PHE A 11 -9.93 -0.26 -4.15
CA PHE A 11 -10.64 -1.18 -3.28
C PHE A 11 -11.86 -0.51 -2.61
N GLU A 12 -11.74 0.75 -2.22
CA GLU A 12 -12.87 1.54 -1.72
C GLU A 12 -14.00 1.66 -2.74
N VAL A 13 -13.65 1.96 -4.00
CA VAL A 13 -14.60 2.02 -5.12
C VAL A 13 -15.29 0.67 -5.34
N LEU A 14 -14.55 -0.44 -5.27
CA LEU A 14 -15.13 -1.78 -5.33
C LEU A 14 -16.15 -2.01 -4.19
N CYS A 15 -15.81 -1.66 -2.96
CA CYS A 15 -16.71 -1.79 -1.81
C CYS A 15 -17.94 -0.86 -1.90
N ARG A 16 -17.79 0.36 -2.43
CA ARG A 16 -18.91 1.29 -2.68
C ARG A 16 -19.84 0.77 -3.78
N GLY A 17 -19.31 0.27 -4.89
CA GLY A 17 -20.11 -0.34 -5.95
C GLY A 17 -20.83 -1.62 -5.48
N ALA A 18 -20.16 -2.44 -4.65
CA ALA A 18 -20.80 -3.55 -3.94
C ALA A 18 -21.87 -3.08 -2.93
N GLY A 19 -21.83 -1.83 -2.47
CA GLY A 19 -22.77 -1.30 -1.47
C GLY A 19 -22.45 -1.75 -0.05
N LEU A 20 -21.21 -2.20 0.19
CA LEU A 20 -20.66 -2.46 1.53
C LEU A 20 -20.32 -1.14 2.23
N LEU A 21 -19.91 -0.13 1.45
CA LEU A 21 -19.77 1.25 1.92
C LEU A 21 -20.92 2.09 1.38
N THR A 22 -21.68 2.71 2.27
CA THR A 22 -22.86 3.53 1.90
C THR A 22 -22.64 5.03 2.00
N ALA A 23 -21.62 5.47 2.75
CA ALA A 23 -21.21 6.86 2.85
C ALA A 23 -19.70 6.99 2.67
N ALA A 24 -19.25 8.11 2.09
CA ALA A 24 -17.83 8.42 1.94
C ALA A 24 -17.11 8.54 3.30
N THR A 25 -17.85 8.96 4.33
CA THR A 25 -17.39 9.10 5.73
C THR A 25 -16.88 7.80 6.34
N ASP A 26 -17.32 6.66 5.79
CA ASP A 26 -17.02 5.34 6.33
C ASP A 26 -15.86 4.66 5.57
N GLY A 27 -15.33 5.34 4.54
CA GLY A 27 -14.30 4.83 3.64
C GLY A 27 -12.87 5.14 4.09
N PHE A 28 -11.90 4.58 3.36
CA PHE A 28 -10.47 4.78 3.61
C PHE A 28 -10.04 6.24 3.42
N SER A 29 -10.69 6.94 2.50
CA SER A 29 -10.38 8.32 2.11
C SER A 29 -10.45 9.32 3.28
N GLU A 30 -11.29 9.04 4.28
CA GLU A 30 -11.46 9.91 5.46
C GLU A 30 -10.52 9.54 6.63
N LEU A 31 -9.82 8.42 6.52
CA LEU A 31 -8.90 7.95 7.54
C LEU A 31 -7.52 8.58 7.36
N ARG A 32 -7.18 9.49 8.27
CA ARG A 32 -5.90 10.23 8.30
C ARG A 32 -4.68 9.39 8.67
N SER A 33 -4.87 8.17 9.20
CA SER A 33 -3.76 7.30 9.59
C SER A 33 -3.80 5.98 8.81
N TYR A 34 -2.62 5.54 8.38
CA TYR A 34 -2.46 4.26 7.70
C TYR A 34 -2.91 3.07 8.57
N GLU A 35 -2.67 3.12 9.88
CA GLU A 35 -3.15 2.10 10.81
C GLU A 35 -4.69 2.02 10.84
N GLY A 36 -5.38 3.17 10.76
CA GLY A 36 -6.84 3.21 10.61
C GLY A 36 -7.27 2.51 9.33
N LYS A 37 -6.62 2.83 8.21
CA LYS A 37 -6.89 2.18 6.91
C LYS A 37 -6.69 0.66 6.98
N GLN A 38 -5.60 0.18 7.59
CA GLN A 38 -5.35 -1.25 7.76
C GLN A 38 -6.45 -1.94 8.58
N LYS A 39 -6.87 -1.35 9.70
CA LYS A 39 -7.93 -1.91 10.55
C LYS A 39 -9.29 -2.00 9.83
N LEU A 40 -9.59 -1.05 8.94
CA LEU A 40 -10.80 -1.07 8.13
C LEU A 40 -10.71 -2.13 7.01
N TYR A 41 -9.52 -2.29 6.41
CA TYR A 41 -9.28 -3.29 5.36
C TYR A 41 -9.44 -4.72 5.89
N PHE A 42 -8.67 -5.06 6.93
CA PHE A 42 -8.63 -6.39 7.51
C PHE A 42 -8.11 -6.37 8.95
N ARG A 43 -8.79 -7.09 9.84
CA ARG A 43 -8.30 -7.40 11.18
C ARG A 43 -8.72 -8.81 11.57
N LYS A 44 -7.85 -9.50 12.31
CA LYS A 44 -8.13 -10.84 12.86
C LYS A 44 -8.09 -10.77 14.38
N ASN A 45 -9.24 -10.99 15.01
CA ASN A 45 -9.39 -10.98 16.47
C ASN A 45 -9.96 -12.33 16.91
N ASN A 46 -9.25 -13.08 17.76
CA ASN A 46 -9.69 -14.38 18.28
C ASN A 46 -10.22 -15.32 17.18
N GLU A 47 -9.45 -15.47 16.11
CA GLU A 47 -9.79 -16.25 14.89
C GLU A 47 -10.91 -15.69 14.01
N VAL A 48 -11.61 -14.64 14.44
CA VAL A 48 -12.64 -13.96 13.64
C VAL A 48 -12.00 -12.91 12.74
N GLU A 49 -12.20 -13.08 11.43
CA GLU A 49 -11.77 -12.13 10.40
C GLU A 49 -12.85 -11.06 10.20
N GLN A 50 -12.45 -9.80 10.29
CA GLN A 50 -13.34 -8.63 10.18
C GLN A 50 -12.70 -7.59 9.27
N GLY A 51 -13.54 -6.75 8.66
CA GLY A 51 -13.10 -5.68 7.76
C GLY A 51 -13.71 -5.82 6.38
N LEU A 52 -13.42 -4.86 5.50
CA LEU A 52 -14.02 -4.80 4.17
C LEU A 52 -13.57 -5.93 3.24
N LEU A 53 -12.36 -6.46 3.40
CA LEU A 53 -11.86 -7.59 2.60
C LEU A 53 -12.70 -8.87 2.78
N PRO A 54 -12.87 -9.42 4.01
CA PRO A 54 -13.68 -10.62 4.20
C PRO A 54 -15.15 -10.39 3.84
N ASP A 55 -15.67 -9.19 4.08
CA ASP A 55 -17.04 -8.82 3.67
C ASP A 55 -17.21 -8.82 2.14
N LEU A 56 -16.24 -8.25 1.41
CA LEU A 56 -16.23 -8.27 -0.06
C LEU A 56 -16.10 -9.68 -0.62
N LEU A 57 -15.21 -10.52 -0.07
CA LEU A 57 -15.03 -11.89 -0.53
C LEU A 57 -16.30 -12.71 -0.32
N LYS A 58 -16.90 -12.62 0.88
CA LYS A 58 -18.18 -13.26 1.18
C LYS A 58 -19.29 -12.75 0.28
N TYR A 59 -19.28 -11.47 -0.05
CA TYR A 59 -20.25 -10.89 -0.98
C TYR A 59 -20.11 -11.49 -2.38
N LEU A 60 -18.89 -11.54 -2.94
CA LEU A 60 -18.64 -12.02 -4.29
C LEU A 60 -18.91 -13.51 -4.49
N VAL A 61 -18.55 -14.35 -3.51
CA VAL A 61 -18.53 -15.82 -3.67
C VAL A 61 -19.33 -16.60 -2.62
N GLN A 62 -20.02 -15.92 -1.71
CA GLN A 62 -20.80 -16.53 -0.63
C GLN A 62 -19.94 -17.45 0.25
N ASP A 63 -20.33 -18.72 0.37
CA ASP A 63 -19.70 -19.70 1.26
C ASP A 63 -18.60 -20.53 0.56
N ASP A 64 -18.25 -20.23 -0.70
CA ASP A 64 -17.16 -20.89 -1.41
C ASP A 64 -15.80 -20.42 -0.89
N LYS A 65 -15.29 -21.12 0.13
CA LYS A 65 -13.99 -20.83 0.77
C LYS A 65 -12.81 -20.98 -0.20
N ALA A 66 -12.87 -21.90 -1.15
CA ALA A 66 -11.76 -22.13 -2.08
C ALA A 66 -11.66 -20.99 -3.09
N LEU A 67 -12.80 -20.54 -3.62
CA LEU A 67 -12.86 -19.39 -4.50
C LEU A 67 -12.54 -18.09 -3.75
N ALA A 68 -13.02 -17.94 -2.51
CA ALA A 68 -12.67 -16.80 -1.66
C ALA A 68 -11.15 -16.68 -1.45
N ALA A 69 -10.48 -17.79 -1.10
CA ALA A 69 -9.02 -17.82 -0.93
C ALA A 69 -8.29 -17.51 -2.24
N THR A 70 -8.81 -18.00 -3.36
CA THR A 70 -8.25 -17.71 -4.70
C THR A 70 -8.37 -16.23 -5.06
N LEU A 71 -9.54 -15.62 -4.83
CA LEU A 71 -9.74 -14.19 -5.08
C LEU A 71 -8.93 -13.32 -4.13
N GLN A 72 -8.81 -13.71 -2.85
CA GLN A 72 -7.95 -13.01 -1.91
C GLN A 72 -6.49 -12.99 -2.39
N HIS A 73 -5.99 -14.12 -2.89
CA HIS A 73 -4.67 -14.17 -3.50
C HIS A 73 -4.56 -13.21 -4.69
N TYR A 74 -5.52 -13.23 -5.63
CA TYR A 74 -5.49 -12.32 -6.78
C TYR A 74 -5.55 -10.85 -6.37
N LEU A 75 -6.38 -10.48 -5.40
CA LEU A 75 -6.46 -9.12 -4.86
C LEU A 75 -5.12 -8.66 -4.28
N SER A 76 -4.42 -9.53 -3.54
CA SER A 76 -3.06 -9.23 -3.05
C SER A 76 -2.05 -9.03 -4.18
N GLN A 77 -2.14 -9.84 -5.26
CA GLN A 77 -1.26 -9.65 -6.42
C GLN A 77 -1.60 -8.37 -7.21
N TYR A 78 -2.86 -7.99 -7.28
CA TYR A 78 -3.25 -6.70 -7.86
C TYR A 78 -2.77 -5.52 -7.02
N GLU A 79 -2.80 -5.61 -5.69
CA GLU A 79 -2.20 -4.62 -4.80
C GLU A 79 -0.70 -4.45 -5.11
N HIS A 80 0.02 -5.56 -5.30
CA HIS A 80 1.43 -5.55 -5.70
C HIS A 80 1.64 -4.84 -7.04
N VAL A 81 0.86 -5.19 -8.07
CA VAL A 81 0.91 -4.53 -9.39
C VAL A 81 0.66 -3.03 -9.27
N VAL A 82 -0.40 -2.62 -8.57
CA VAL A 82 -0.72 -1.19 -8.37
C VAL A 82 0.41 -0.47 -7.64
N SER A 83 1.06 -1.10 -6.66
CA SER A 83 2.22 -0.52 -5.97
C SER A 83 3.40 -0.25 -6.91
N ILE A 84 3.70 -1.18 -7.82
CA ILE A 84 4.75 -0.99 -8.84
C ILE A 84 4.38 0.16 -9.77
N LEU A 85 3.14 0.19 -10.25
CA LEU A 85 2.67 1.26 -11.13
C LEU A 85 2.79 2.64 -10.46
N LYS A 86 2.41 2.75 -9.18
CA LYS A 86 2.54 3.98 -8.41
C LYS A 86 3.97 4.40 -8.14
N SER A 87 4.90 3.45 -8.06
CA SER A 87 6.32 3.74 -7.88
C SER A 87 6.96 4.39 -9.11
N ARG A 88 6.33 4.32 -10.30
CA ARG A 88 6.85 4.91 -11.53
C ARG A 88 6.35 6.36 -11.70
N PRO A 89 7.19 7.31 -12.14
CA PRO A 89 6.72 8.66 -12.42
C PRO A 89 5.79 8.68 -13.64
N ILE A 90 4.78 9.55 -13.61
CA ILE A 90 3.94 9.87 -14.79
C ILE A 90 3.94 11.39 -14.93
N ILE A 91 4.66 11.88 -15.93
CA ILE A 91 4.90 13.31 -16.14
C ILE A 91 4.15 13.77 -17.38
N THR A 92 3.05 14.48 -17.21
CA THR A 92 2.16 14.83 -18.33
C THR A 92 1.33 16.09 -18.04
N TYR A 93 0.91 16.79 -19.09
CA TYR A 93 -0.07 17.86 -19.03
C TYR A 93 -1.52 17.37 -18.97
N GLN A 94 -1.77 16.09 -19.20
CA GLN A 94 -3.12 15.52 -19.13
C GLN A 94 -3.69 15.64 -17.72
N ASP A 95 -4.99 15.92 -17.64
CA ASP A 95 -5.69 16.09 -16.37
C ASP A 95 -5.96 14.76 -15.66
N TYR A 96 -6.52 14.85 -14.46
CA TYR A 96 -6.80 13.66 -13.65
C TYR A 96 -7.91 12.80 -14.26
N GLU A 97 -8.97 13.40 -14.79
CA GLU A 97 -10.14 12.70 -15.32
C GLU A 97 -9.75 11.85 -16.55
N THR A 98 -9.00 12.46 -17.47
CA THR A 98 -8.38 11.76 -18.61
C THR A 98 -7.53 10.59 -18.13
N GLY A 99 -6.69 10.82 -17.12
CA GLY A 99 -5.86 9.78 -16.51
C GLY A 99 -6.63 8.59 -15.98
N ILE A 100 -7.75 8.84 -15.26
CA ILE A 100 -8.59 7.76 -14.73
C ILE A 100 -9.31 7.01 -15.85
N ALA A 101 -9.85 7.71 -16.85
CA ALA A 101 -10.47 7.07 -18.00
C ALA A 101 -9.49 6.10 -18.69
N ARG A 102 -8.25 6.55 -18.97
CA ARG A 102 -7.20 5.70 -19.56
C ARG A 102 -6.76 4.55 -18.64
N PHE A 103 -6.73 4.79 -17.33
CA PHE A 103 -6.40 3.75 -16.35
C PHE A 103 -7.47 2.65 -16.32
N LEU A 104 -8.75 3.02 -16.36
CA LEU A 104 -9.85 2.05 -16.43
C LEU A 104 -9.77 1.19 -17.69
N ASP A 105 -9.52 1.83 -18.83
CA ASP A 105 -9.50 1.17 -20.14
C ASP A 105 -8.24 0.34 -20.38
N THR A 106 -7.08 0.77 -19.87
CA THR A 106 -5.80 0.08 -20.09
C THR A 106 -5.46 -0.92 -19.01
N TRP A 107 -5.94 -0.73 -17.76
CA TRP A 107 -5.57 -1.60 -16.65
C TRP A 107 -6.75 -2.37 -16.08
N VAL A 108 -7.83 -1.68 -15.71
CA VAL A 108 -8.88 -2.27 -14.89
C VAL A 108 -9.78 -3.21 -15.69
N LEU A 109 -10.41 -2.72 -16.77
CA LEU A 109 -11.36 -3.51 -17.55
C LEU A 109 -10.72 -4.75 -18.21
N PRO A 110 -9.53 -4.66 -18.83
CA PRO A 110 -8.89 -5.84 -19.40
C PRO A 110 -8.50 -6.89 -18.34
N GLN A 111 -7.96 -6.48 -17.19
CA GLN A 111 -7.63 -7.43 -16.11
C GLN A 111 -8.89 -8.09 -15.52
N LEU A 112 -9.99 -7.34 -15.36
CA LEU A 112 -11.26 -7.91 -14.94
C LEU A 112 -11.81 -8.90 -15.97
N ALA A 113 -11.65 -8.62 -17.26
CA ALA A 113 -12.05 -9.52 -18.34
C ALA A 113 -11.25 -10.84 -18.29
N VAL A 114 -9.92 -10.76 -18.12
CA VAL A 114 -9.06 -11.94 -17.95
C VAL A 114 -9.46 -12.73 -16.70
N LEU A 115 -9.62 -12.06 -15.55
CA LEU A 115 -10.02 -12.70 -14.30
C LEU A 115 -11.35 -13.44 -14.45
N LEU A 116 -12.39 -12.77 -14.97
CA LEU A 116 -13.71 -13.39 -15.16
C LEU A 116 -13.64 -14.54 -16.14
N HIS A 117 -12.92 -14.40 -17.26
CA HIS A 117 -12.71 -15.47 -18.21
C HIS A 117 -12.00 -16.69 -17.58
N ARG A 118 -11.02 -16.47 -16.70
CA ARG A 118 -10.26 -17.56 -16.07
C ARG A 118 -11.03 -18.30 -14.98
N ILE A 119 -11.97 -17.63 -14.30
CA ILE A 119 -12.74 -18.25 -13.21
C ILE A 119 -14.14 -18.70 -13.58
N HIS A 120 -14.69 -18.30 -14.75
CA HIS A 120 -16.12 -18.48 -15.06
C HIS A 120 -16.61 -19.93 -14.93
N THR A 121 -15.79 -20.92 -15.29
CA THR A 121 -16.15 -22.35 -15.21
C THR A 121 -16.32 -22.87 -13.79
N ARG A 122 -15.82 -22.14 -12.79
CA ARG A 122 -15.92 -22.47 -11.36
C ARG A 122 -17.06 -21.74 -10.67
N LEU A 123 -17.74 -20.83 -11.36
CA LEU A 123 -18.77 -19.98 -10.76
C LEU A 123 -20.10 -20.75 -10.67
N SER A 124 -20.66 -20.81 -9.46
CA SER A 124 -22.01 -21.33 -9.23
C SER A 124 -23.06 -20.21 -9.41
N PRO A 125 -24.29 -20.52 -9.86
CA PRO A 125 -25.43 -19.59 -9.79
C PRO A 125 -25.71 -19.02 -8.40
N ARG A 126 -25.13 -19.60 -7.34
CA ARG A 126 -25.20 -19.07 -5.97
C ARG A 126 -24.10 -18.05 -5.65
N THR A 127 -23.34 -17.59 -6.65
CA THR A 127 -22.29 -16.57 -6.47
C THR A 127 -22.64 -15.32 -7.25
N MET A 128 -22.20 -14.16 -6.75
CA MET A 128 -22.45 -12.90 -7.44
C MET A 128 -21.66 -12.80 -8.74
N LEU A 129 -20.43 -13.31 -8.73
CA LEU A 129 -19.56 -13.31 -9.91
C LEU A 129 -20.18 -14.06 -11.09
N TYR A 130 -20.95 -15.13 -10.85
CA TYR A 130 -21.70 -15.82 -11.90
C TYR A 130 -22.69 -14.89 -12.60
N HIS A 131 -23.42 -14.10 -11.83
CA HIS A 131 -24.40 -13.16 -12.35
C HIS A 131 -23.74 -11.94 -13.00
N PHE A 132 -22.61 -11.46 -12.48
CA PHE A 132 -21.81 -10.44 -13.17
C PHE A 132 -21.36 -10.91 -14.54
N HIS A 133 -20.80 -12.13 -14.63
CA HIS A 133 -20.41 -12.73 -15.90
C HIS A 133 -21.59 -12.80 -16.86
N THR A 134 -22.74 -13.31 -16.40
CA THR A 134 -23.95 -13.43 -17.22
C THR A 134 -24.45 -12.06 -17.73
N LEU A 135 -24.48 -11.05 -16.87
CA LEU A 135 -24.95 -9.71 -17.22
C LEU A 135 -23.99 -8.99 -18.17
N LEU A 136 -22.69 -9.11 -17.95
CA LEU A 136 -21.66 -8.44 -18.75
C LEU A 136 -21.46 -9.09 -20.14
N VAL A 137 -21.51 -10.42 -20.20
CA VAL A 137 -21.13 -11.19 -21.40
C VAL A 137 -22.35 -11.68 -22.16
N SER A 138 -23.33 -12.28 -21.48
CA SER A 138 -24.41 -13.03 -22.10
C SER A 138 -25.69 -12.21 -22.32
N HIS A 139 -25.85 -11.08 -21.64
CA HIS A 139 -27.01 -10.19 -21.79
C HIS A 139 -26.75 -9.15 -22.89
N GLY A 140 -27.74 -8.89 -23.76
CA GLY A 140 -27.57 -8.01 -24.93
C GLY A 140 -26.96 -6.64 -24.60
N ALA A 141 -26.16 -6.08 -25.52
CA ALA A 141 -25.35 -4.86 -25.32
C ALA A 141 -26.15 -3.59 -24.96
N ASN A 142 -27.46 -3.59 -25.20
CA ASN A 142 -28.27 -2.39 -25.14
C ASN A 142 -29.01 -2.33 -23.80
N ASP A 143 -28.56 -1.41 -22.95
CA ASP A 143 -29.11 -0.97 -21.67
C ASP A 143 -28.88 -1.86 -20.45
N MET A 144 -27.90 -1.43 -19.64
CA MET A 144 -27.84 -1.65 -18.18
C MET A 144 -28.85 -0.78 -17.40
N ARG A 145 -29.92 -0.33 -18.05
CA ARG A 145 -31.02 0.37 -17.37
C ARG A 145 -31.69 -0.56 -16.39
N ALA A 146 -32.29 0.04 -15.37
CA ALA A 146 -33.06 -0.66 -14.34
C ALA A 146 -34.09 -1.63 -14.95
N SER A 147 -34.66 -1.34 -16.13
CA SER A 147 -35.57 -2.24 -16.84
C SER A 147 -34.94 -3.59 -17.22
N SER A 148 -33.75 -3.59 -17.80
CA SER A 148 -33.06 -4.82 -18.25
C SER A 148 -32.58 -5.64 -17.06
N LEU A 149 -32.08 -4.96 -16.03
CA LEU A 149 -31.67 -5.58 -14.77
C LEU A 149 -32.82 -6.26 -14.04
N LYS A 150 -33.99 -5.61 -13.98
CA LYS A 150 -35.22 -6.23 -13.45
C LYS A 150 -35.63 -7.43 -14.29
N GLY A 151 -35.62 -7.30 -15.62
CA GLY A 151 -35.98 -8.36 -16.55
C GLY A 151 -35.14 -9.62 -16.31
N TYR A 152 -33.83 -9.46 -16.13
CA TYR A 152 -32.92 -10.55 -15.78
C TYR A 152 -33.32 -11.26 -14.48
N VAL A 153 -33.50 -10.51 -13.39
CA VAL A 153 -33.85 -11.10 -12.08
C VAL A 153 -35.21 -11.78 -12.11
N LYS A 154 -36.22 -11.15 -12.74
CA LYS A 154 -37.56 -11.73 -12.92
C LYS A 154 -37.51 -13.02 -13.73
N GLY A 155 -36.66 -13.08 -14.76
CA GLY A 155 -36.49 -14.26 -15.62
C GLY A 155 -35.91 -15.48 -14.92
N LEU A 156 -35.31 -15.33 -13.74
CA LEU A 156 -34.80 -16.43 -12.93
C LEU A 156 -35.89 -17.10 -12.07
N VAL A 157 -37.07 -16.47 -11.91
CA VAL A 157 -38.19 -17.07 -11.19
C VAL A 157 -38.86 -18.12 -12.09
N PRO A 158 -39.01 -19.39 -11.63
CA PRO A 158 -39.63 -20.43 -12.45
C PRO A 158 -41.06 -20.09 -12.85
N ALA A 159 -41.44 -20.48 -14.07
CA ALA A 159 -42.81 -20.32 -14.55
C ALA A 159 -43.81 -21.03 -13.62
N GLY A 160 -44.82 -20.30 -13.14
CA GLY A 160 -45.87 -20.83 -12.25
C GLY A 160 -45.64 -20.63 -10.75
N VAL A 161 -44.57 -19.91 -10.34
CA VAL A 161 -44.40 -19.44 -8.95
C VAL A 161 -44.99 -18.03 -8.82
N GLU A 162 -45.97 -17.85 -7.94
CA GLU A 162 -46.56 -16.54 -7.65
C GLU A 162 -45.63 -15.73 -6.73
N THR A 163 -45.19 -14.57 -7.20
CA THR A 163 -44.20 -13.69 -6.53
C THR A 163 -44.55 -12.21 -6.71
N THR A 164 -45.83 -11.89 -6.54
CA THR A 164 -46.42 -10.59 -6.88
C THR A 164 -45.78 -9.43 -6.11
N ASP A 165 -45.52 -9.61 -4.81
CA ASP A 165 -44.99 -8.53 -3.97
C ASP A 165 -43.50 -8.32 -4.26
N PHE A 166 -42.74 -9.40 -4.44
CA PHE A 166 -41.35 -9.35 -4.90
C PHE A 166 -41.21 -8.68 -6.27
N PHE A 167 -42.06 -9.00 -7.25
CA PHE A 167 -42.04 -8.37 -8.56
C PHE A 167 -42.40 -6.89 -8.50
N TYR A 168 -43.39 -6.52 -7.68
CA TYR A 168 -43.75 -5.13 -7.43
C TYR A 168 -42.61 -4.35 -6.75
N ALA A 169 -41.91 -4.97 -5.79
CA ALA A 169 -40.74 -4.38 -5.15
C ALA A 169 -39.59 -4.16 -6.15
N LEU A 170 -39.30 -5.15 -7.01
CA LEU A 170 -38.31 -5.02 -8.09
C LEU A 170 -38.66 -3.89 -9.05
N ASP A 171 -39.93 -3.70 -9.40
CA ASP A 171 -40.35 -2.65 -10.34
C ASP A 171 -40.10 -1.23 -9.82
N LYS A 172 -39.95 -1.05 -8.50
CA LYS A 172 -39.55 0.23 -7.88
C LYS A 172 -38.07 0.58 -8.04
N VAL A 173 -37.21 -0.33 -8.51
CA VAL A 173 -35.80 -0.02 -8.79
C VAL A 173 -35.74 1.00 -9.93
N SER A 174 -34.89 2.02 -9.83
CA SER A 174 -34.73 3.01 -10.89
C SER A 174 -33.26 3.37 -11.06
N ASP A 175 -32.91 3.92 -12.22
CA ASP A 175 -31.56 4.39 -12.51
C ASP A 175 -31.14 5.56 -11.61
N LYS A 176 -32.09 6.22 -10.93
CA LYS A 176 -31.86 7.37 -10.05
C LYS A 176 -31.62 7.01 -8.59
N SER A 177 -31.91 5.78 -8.18
CA SER A 177 -31.84 5.36 -6.78
C SER A 177 -31.49 3.89 -6.67
N HIS A 178 -30.27 3.62 -6.21
CA HIS A 178 -29.79 2.27 -5.96
C HIS A 178 -30.21 1.80 -4.56
N LYS A 179 -30.85 0.63 -4.48
CA LYS A 179 -31.28 0.04 -3.20
C LYS A 179 -30.09 -0.34 -2.33
N LYS A 180 -30.25 -0.25 -1.01
CA LYS A 180 -29.24 -0.72 -0.04
C LYS A 180 -29.26 -2.26 0.04
N LEU A 181 -28.14 -2.85 0.46
CA LEU A 181 -28.06 -4.31 0.67
C LEU A 181 -29.08 -4.81 1.70
N SER A 182 -29.31 -4.05 2.76
CA SER A 182 -30.35 -4.37 3.76
C SER A 182 -31.75 -4.43 3.15
N THR A 183 -32.06 -3.53 2.22
CA THR A 183 -33.34 -3.55 1.49
C THR A 183 -33.47 -4.78 0.60
N ILE A 184 -32.41 -5.13 -0.13
CA ILE A 184 -32.39 -6.34 -0.97
C ILE A 184 -32.62 -7.59 -0.11
N ASN A 185 -31.93 -7.70 1.04
CA ASN A 185 -32.10 -8.84 1.95
C ASN A 185 -33.54 -8.94 2.48
N ALA A 186 -34.14 -7.81 2.90
CA ALA A 186 -35.53 -7.80 3.36
C ALA A 186 -36.53 -8.21 2.27
N GLU A 187 -36.29 -7.82 1.01
CA GLU A 187 -37.12 -8.23 -0.14
C GLU A 187 -36.97 -9.72 -0.46
N ILE A 188 -35.77 -10.29 -0.30
CA ILE A 188 -35.53 -11.74 -0.43
C ILE A 188 -36.16 -12.53 0.72
N GLU A 189 -36.13 -12.00 1.94
CA GLU A 189 -36.84 -12.58 3.09
C GLU A 189 -38.36 -12.56 2.88
N GLY A 190 -38.91 -11.47 2.34
CA GLY A 190 -40.31 -11.38 1.93
C GLY A 190 -40.67 -12.42 0.86
N LEU A 191 -39.81 -12.57 -0.17
CA LEU A 191 -39.97 -13.59 -1.20
C LEU A 191 -39.99 -15.01 -0.61
N SER A 192 -39.20 -15.28 0.44
CA SER A 192 -39.22 -16.57 1.13
C SER A 192 -40.62 -16.90 1.66
N ALA A 193 -41.37 -15.92 2.15
CA ALA A 193 -42.74 -16.12 2.61
C ALA A 193 -43.70 -16.38 1.44
N GLU A 194 -43.55 -15.64 0.33
CA GLU A 194 -44.38 -15.82 -0.89
C GLU A 194 -44.21 -17.21 -1.50
N ILE A 195 -42.98 -17.71 -1.61
CA ILE A 195 -42.73 -19.02 -2.24
C ILE A 195 -42.95 -20.20 -1.30
N SER A 196 -43.23 -19.98 -0.01
CA SER A 196 -43.45 -21.06 0.96
C SER A 196 -44.67 -21.92 0.63
N SER A 197 -45.67 -21.36 -0.07
CA SER A 197 -46.88 -22.06 -0.53
C SER A 197 -46.72 -22.69 -1.92
N SER A 198 -45.57 -22.51 -2.57
CA SER A 198 -45.31 -23.05 -3.92
C SER A 198 -45.12 -24.57 -3.91
N LYS A 199 -45.25 -25.20 -5.08
CA LYS A 199 -44.98 -26.65 -5.27
C LYS A 199 -43.49 -27.02 -5.21
N LEU A 200 -42.60 -26.08 -4.89
CA LEU A 200 -41.17 -26.32 -4.81
C LEU A 200 -40.81 -27.08 -3.54
N THR A 201 -39.81 -27.95 -3.62
CA THR A 201 -39.23 -28.58 -2.43
C THR A 201 -38.46 -27.55 -1.60
N VAL A 202 -38.31 -27.78 -0.30
CA VAL A 202 -37.55 -26.87 0.60
C VAL A 202 -36.13 -26.62 0.08
N ALA A 203 -35.46 -27.65 -0.46
CA ALA A 203 -34.14 -27.52 -1.06
C ALA A 203 -34.15 -26.62 -2.31
N ALA A 204 -35.14 -26.78 -3.19
CA ALA A 204 -35.29 -25.95 -4.38
C ALA A 204 -35.66 -24.49 -4.05
N GLN A 205 -36.44 -24.26 -2.99
CA GLN A 205 -36.75 -22.91 -2.49
C GLN A 205 -35.48 -22.22 -1.99
N LEU A 206 -34.68 -22.88 -1.15
CA LEU A 206 -33.42 -22.32 -0.65
C LEU A 206 -32.43 -22.02 -1.79
N GLU A 207 -32.37 -22.89 -2.80
CA GLU A 207 -31.54 -22.66 -3.98
C GLU A 207 -32.00 -21.45 -4.80
N LEU A 208 -33.31 -21.34 -5.04
CA LEU A 208 -33.90 -20.22 -5.76
C LEU A 208 -33.66 -18.90 -5.03
N LEU A 209 -33.89 -18.85 -3.71
CA LEU A 209 -33.64 -17.66 -2.88
C LEU A 209 -32.16 -17.26 -2.92
N GLY A 210 -31.25 -18.24 -2.80
CA GLY A 210 -29.81 -18.00 -2.89
C GLY A 210 -29.41 -17.41 -4.24
N THR A 211 -29.93 -17.96 -5.33
CA THR A 211 -29.69 -17.51 -6.70
C THR A 211 -30.26 -16.11 -6.94
N LEU A 212 -31.53 -15.88 -6.61
CA LEU A 212 -32.20 -14.58 -6.78
C LEU A 212 -31.53 -13.48 -5.96
N ARG A 213 -31.12 -13.78 -4.72
CA ARG A 213 -30.35 -12.85 -3.89
C ARG A 213 -29.06 -12.44 -4.59
N CYS A 214 -28.29 -13.39 -5.12
CA CYS A 214 -27.03 -13.09 -5.80
C CYS A 214 -27.26 -12.31 -7.10
N ALA A 215 -28.25 -12.70 -7.90
CA ALA A 215 -28.61 -12.04 -9.15
C ALA A 215 -29.04 -10.58 -8.95
N TYR A 216 -29.95 -10.36 -8.00
CA TYR A 216 -30.48 -9.03 -7.71
C TYR A 216 -29.40 -8.10 -7.17
N THR A 217 -28.53 -8.66 -6.34
CA THR A 217 -27.40 -7.94 -5.78
C THR A 217 -26.36 -7.59 -6.86
N ALA A 218 -26.00 -8.54 -7.74
CA ALA A 218 -25.11 -8.30 -8.88
C ALA A 218 -25.65 -7.22 -9.83
N ALA A 219 -26.94 -7.31 -10.17
CA ALA A 219 -27.63 -6.35 -11.02
C ALA A 219 -27.58 -4.93 -10.44
N THR A 220 -27.87 -4.79 -9.13
CA THR A 220 -27.80 -3.50 -8.44
C THR A 220 -26.37 -2.96 -8.39
N ALA A 221 -25.38 -3.80 -8.11
CA ALA A 221 -23.98 -3.40 -8.09
C ALA A 221 -23.49 -2.97 -9.47
N LEU A 222 -23.84 -3.69 -10.54
CA LEU A 222 -23.44 -3.34 -11.90
C LEU A 222 -24.06 -2.00 -12.37
N SER A 223 -25.30 -1.71 -11.95
CA SER A 223 -25.91 -0.38 -12.15
C SER A 223 -25.10 0.73 -11.47
N ARG A 224 -24.70 0.53 -10.21
CA ARG A 224 -23.84 1.50 -9.50
C ARG A 224 -22.49 1.68 -10.19
N PHE A 225 -21.82 0.60 -10.57
CA PHE A 225 -20.56 0.68 -11.28
C PHE A 225 -20.69 1.39 -12.63
N SER A 226 -21.77 1.16 -13.37
CA SER A 226 -22.04 1.85 -14.64
C SER A 226 -22.22 3.34 -14.42
N SER A 227 -22.99 3.75 -13.41
CA SER A 227 -23.16 5.16 -13.05
C SER A 227 -21.84 5.83 -12.65
N MET A 228 -21.01 5.14 -11.84
CA MET A 228 -19.68 5.62 -11.46
C MET A 228 -18.71 5.69 -12.64
N TYR A 229 -18.82 4.79 -13.61
CA TYR A 229 -18.00 4.78 -14.81
C TYR A 229 -18.37 5.93 -15.75
N GLU A 230 -19.66 6.14 -15.99
CA GLU A 230 -20.20 7.22 -16.81
C GLU A 230 -19.81 8.61 -16.26
N SER A 231 -19.68 8.75 -14.94
CA SER A 231 -19.27 10.03 -14.34
C SER A 231 -17.80 10.40 -14.58
N VAL A 232 -16.97 9.46 -15.02
CA VAL A 232 -15.52 9.66 -15.23
C VAL A 232 -15.11 9.52 -16.70
N GLN A 233 -15.95 8.93 -17.55
CA GLN A 233 -15.74 8.92 -19.00
C GLN A 233 -16.05 10.29 -19.60
N THR A 234 -15.00 11.04 -19.97
CA THR A 234 -15.12 12.35 -20.62
C THR A 234 -15.13 12.25 -22.15
N ASP A 235 -14.55 11.20 -22.72
CA ASP A 235 -14.15 11.17 -24.13
C ASP A 235 -14.93 10.16 -25.01
N SER A 236 -15.78 9.32 -24.41
CA SER A 236 -16.48 8.24 -25.13
C SER A 236 -17.93 8.10 -24.72
N LYS A 237 -18.76 7.73 -25.70
CA LYS A 237 -20.16 7.33 -25.49
C LYS A 237 -20.31 5.84 -25.16
N ALA A 238 -19.23 5.07 -25.22
CA ALA A 238 -19.27 3.65 -24.95
C ALA A 238 -19.50 3.38 -23.46
N THR A 239 -20.48 2.55 -23.15
CA THR A 239 -20.85 2.15 -21.80
C THR A 239 -19.79 1.23 -21.18
N LEU A 240 -19.83 1.10 -19.85
CA LEU A 240 -19.00 0.14 -19.10
C LEU A 240 -19.09 -1.28 -19.69
N VAL A 241 -20.29 -1.71 -20.06
CA VAL A 241 -20.54 -3.07 -20.56
C VAL A 241 -19.99 -3.26 -21.97
N GLU A 242 -20.19 -2.29 -22.86
CA GLU A 242 -19.64 -2.37 -24.23
C GLU A 242 -18.12 -2.47 -24.20
N ARG A 243 -17.45 -1.64 -23.38
CA ARG A 243 -15.99 -1.68 -23.25
C ARG A 243 -15.49 -2.94 -22.57
N PHE A 244 -16.13 -3.36 -21.48
CA PHE A 244 -15.78 -4.64 -20.84
C PHE A 244 -15.91 -5.80 -21.82
N ARG A 245 -17.00 -5.85 -22.59
CA ARG A 245 -17.24 -6.92 -23.57
C ARG A 245 -16.20 -6.93 -24.67
N HIS A 246 -15.82 -5.77 -25.18
CA HIS A 246 -14.73 -5.66 -26.15
C HIS A 246 -13.45 -6.34 -25.65
N HIS A 247 -13.03 -6.06 -24.41
CA HIS A 247 -11.87 -6.73 -23.82
C HIS A 247 -12.11 -8.22 -23.55
N TYR A 248 -13.31 -8.61 -23.12
CA TYR A 248 -13.66 -10.01 -22.87
C TYR A 248 -13.63 -10.86 -24.15
N GLU A 249 -14.17 -10.35 -25.25
CA GLU A 249 -14.13 -11.00 -26.57
C GLU A 249 -12.69 -11.15 -27.08
N ALA A 250 -11.85 -10.13 -26.89
CA ALA A 250 -10.43 -10.19 -27.22
C ALA A 250 -9.70 -11.28 -26.41
N VAL A 251 -9.98 -11.38 -25.10
CA VAL A 251 -9.43 -12.45 -24.24
C VAL A 251 -9.91 -13.84 -24.67
N CYS A 252 -11.14 -13.96 -25.17
CA CYS A 252 -11.67 -15.22 -25.71
C CYS A 252 -11.07 -15.61 -27.07
N GLY A 253 -10.24 -14.76 -27.70
CA GLY A 253 -9.70 -15.00 -29.04
C GLY A 253 -10.74 -14.79 -30.15
N CYS A 254 -11.83 -14.08 -29.86
CA CYS A 254 -12.84 -13.71 -30.85
C CYS A 254 -12.42 -12.40 -31.54
N GLY A 255 -11.39 -12.42 -32.40
CA GLY A 255 -10.91 -11.24 -33.13
C GLY A 255 -9.46 -11.32 -33.62
N GLU A 256 -8.95 -10.22 -34.17
CA GLU A 256 -7.52 -10.07 -34.48
C GLU A 256 -6.69 -10.06 -33.19
N SER A 257 -5.42 -10.49 -33.26
CA SER A 257 -4.53 -10.55 -32.11
C SER A 257 -4.31 -9.17 -31.50
N ASP A 258 -4.97 -8.93 -30.37
CA ASP A 258 -4.79 -7.72 -29.58
C ASP A 258 -3.57 -7.86 -28.66
N ARG A 259 -2.58 -6.99 -28.86
CA ARG A 259 -1.36 -6.92 -28.03
C ARG A 259 -1.70 -6.60 -26.58
N LEU A 260 -2.74 -5.79 -26.35
CA LEU A 260 -3.19 -5.43 -25.01
C LEU A 260 -3.74 -6.68 -24.30
N ALA A 261 -4.71 -7.37 -24.88
CA ALA A 261 -5.23 -8.63 -24.35
C ALA A 261 -4.14 -9.68 -24.10
N THR A 262 -3.19 -9.84 -25.03
CA THR A 262 -2.04 -10.76 -24.88
C THR A 262 -1.20 -10.43 -23.65
N SER A 263 -0.89 -9.14 -23.45
CA SER A 263 -0.10 -8.68 -22.31
C SER A 263 -0.84 -8.88 -20.99
N HIS A 264 -2.16 -8.61 -20.95
CA HIS A 264 -2.97 -8.86 -19.76
C HIS A 264 -3.05 -10.34 -19.39
N ILE A 265 -3.22 -11.22 -20.38
CA ILE A 265 -3.20 -12.68 -20.17
C ILE A 265 -1.84 -13.12 -19.64
N GLY A 266 -0.75 -12.66 -20.26
CA GLY A 266 0.61 -12.98 -19.84
C GLY A 266 0.94 -12.50 -18.42
N LEU A 267 0.50 -11.30 -18.04
CA LEU A 267 0.63 -10.80 -16.68
C LEU A 267 -0.21 -11.64 -15.69
N PHE A 268 -1.43 -12.01 -16.06
CA PHE A 268 -2.30 -12.79 -15.19
C PHE A 268 -1.76 -14.19 -14.95
N ASP A 269 -1.43 -14.92 -16.01
CA ASP A 269 -0.95 -16.29 -15.93
C ASP A 269 0.48 -16.37 -15.37
N GLY A 270 1.34 -15.39 -15.73
CA GLY A 270 2.74 -15.34 -15.30
C GLY A 270 2.97 -14.78 -13.89
N PHE A 271 2.08 -13.91 -13.40
CA PHE A 271 2.24 -13.26 -12.09
C PHE A 271 1.01 -13.41 -11.18
N ILE A 272 -0.17 -12.92 -11.59
CA ILE A 272 -1.35 -12.84 -10.71
C ILE A 272 -1.79 -14.21 -10.16
N VAL A 273 -1.83 -15.23 -11.03
CA VAL A 273 -2.18 -16.60 -10.62
C VAL A 273 -1.02 -17.29 -9.92
N SER A 274 0.20 -16.94 -10.31
CA SER A 274 1.39 -17.47 -9.70
C SER A 274 1.50 -17.03 -8.23
N ARG A 275 2.30 -17.74 -7.45
CA ARG A 275 2.77 -17.26 -6.14
C ARG A 275 4.11 -16.54 -6.26
N SER A 276 4.36 -15.92 -7.42
CA SER A 276 5.55 -15.09 -7.61
C SER A 276 5.54 -13.98 -6.57
N LEU A 277 6.75 -13.63 -6.16
CA LEU A 277 7.01 -12.66 -5.12
C LEU A 277 7.28 -11.25 -5.68
N ASP A 278 7.50 -11.14 -6.99
CA ASP A 278 7.72 -9.86 -7.65
C ASP A 278 7.25 -9.88 -9.11
N ALA A 279 6.70 -8.75 -9.56
CA ALA A 279 6.30 -8.48 -10.94
C ALA A 279 7.17 -7.40 -11.61
N SER A 280 8.16 -6.85 -10.89
CA SER A 280 8.95 -5.71 -11.36
C SER A 280 9.71 -5.99 -12.67
N GLU A 281 10.14 -7.23 -12.87
CA GLU A 281 10.83 -7.72 -14.08
C GLU A 281 9.87 -8.40 -15.08
N ASN A 282 8.55 -8.23 -14.92
CA ASN A 282 7.59 -8.83 -15.84
C ASN A 282 7.45 -7.98 -17.12
N ASP A 283 7.88 -8.52 -18.27
CA ASP A 283 7.83 -7.84 -19.56
C ASP A 283 6.43 -7.36 -19.95
N HIS A 284 5.39 -8.13 -19.62
CA HIS A 284 4.01 -7.74 -19.90
C HIS A 284 3.56 -6.55 -19.03
N LEU A 285 4.00 -6.50 -17.77
CA LEU A 285 3.75 -5.33 -16.92
C LEU A 285 4.39 -4.07 -17.51
N GLN A 286 5.62 -4.18 -18.02
CA GLN A 286 6.31 -3.07 -18.68
C GLN A 286 5.54 -2.61 -19.93
N GLN A 287 5.18 -3.53 -20.82
CA GLN A 287 4.42 -3.23 -22.04
C GLN A 287 3.10 -2.52 -21.74
N LEU A 288 2.35 -2.99 -20.72
CA LEU A 288 1.10 -2.35 -20.30
C LEU A 288 1.32 -0.94 -19.76
N PHE A 289 2.42 -0.71 -19.03
CA PHE A 289 2.78 0.61 -18.54
C PHE A 289 3.17 1.55 -19.68
N ASP A 290 3.88 1.06 -20.68
CA ASP A 290 4.28 1.85 -21.86
C ASP A 290 3.04 2.26 -22.67
N VAL A 291 2.12 1.33 -22.93
CA VAL A 291 0.83 1.62 -23.58
C VAL A 291 0.04 2.68 -22.81
N PHE A 292 -0.05 2.56 -21.49
CA PHE A 292 -0.74 3.57 -20.68
C PHE A 292 -0.03 4.93 -20.75
N SER A 293 1.31 4.94 -20.68
CA SER A 293 2.13 6.15 -20.72
C SER A 293 1.98 6.89 -22.04
N GLU A 294 1.97 6.17 -23.16
CA GLU A 294 1.70 6.73 -24.50
C GLU A 294 0.30 7.36 -24.57
N GLN A 295 -0.73 6.66 -24.07
CA GLN A 295 -2.11 7.16 -24.10
C GLN A 295 -2.33 8.45 -23.30
N VAL A 296 -1.55 8.66 -22.25
CA VAL A 296 -1.59 9.90 -21.46
C VAL A 296 -0.50 10.90 -21.86
N ALA A 297 0.18 10.67 -22.99
CA ALA A 297 1.29 11.49 -23.46
C ALA A 297 2.32 11.79 -22.37
N ALA A 298 2.66 10.76 -21.58
CA ALA A 298 3.67 10.87 -20.54
C ALA A 298 5.05 11.11 -21.16
N ARG A 299 5.83 11.96 -20.50
CA ARG A 299 7.20 12.27 -20.87
C ARG A 299 8.16 11.43 -20.04
N SER A 300 9.19 10.88 -20.68
CA SER A 300 10.27 10.22 -19.96
C SER A 300 11.08 11.25 -19.17
N VAL A 301 11.46 10.86 -17.95
CA VAL A 301 12.37 11.64 -17.10
C VAL A 301 13.79 11.52 -17.63
N GLU A 302 14.15 10.33 -18.11
CA GLU A 302 15.46 9.96 -18.63
C GLU A 302 15.78 10.65 -19.96
N GLU A 303 14.78 10.83 -20.82
CA GLU A 303 14.92 11.49 -22.12
C GLU A 303 14.79 13.02 -22.04
N PHE A 304 14.49 13.58 -20.87
CA PHE A 304 14.35 15.02 -20.70
C PHE A 304 15.71 15.71 -20.54
N GLU A 305 16.29 16.13 -21.66
CA GLU A 305 17.66 16.65 -21.77
C GLU A 305 18.06 17.69 -20.72
N PRO A 306 17.27 18.74 -20.39
CA PRO A 306 17.68 19.72 -19.38
C PRO A 306 17.88 19.12 -17.98
N LEU A 307 17.07 18.11 -17.62
CA LEU A 307 17.22 17.41 -16.36
C LEU A 307 18.41 16.44 -16.40
N HIS A 308 18.63 15.76 -17.52
CA HIS A 308 19.79 14.90 -17.72
C HIS A 308 21.10 15.69 -17.55
N GLN A 309 21.20 16.86 -18.18
CA GLN A 309 22.36 17.76 -18.04
C GLN A 309 22.58 18.23 -16.60
N LEU A 310 21.50 18.48 -15.84
CA LEU A 310 21.61 18.80 -14.42
C LEU A 310 22.16 17.63 -13.61
N VAL A 311 21.67 16.40 -13.86
CA VAL A 311 22.18 15.19 -13.18
C VAL A 311 23.67 15.00 -13.49
N LEU A 312 24.08 15.11 -14.75
CA LEU A 312 25.49 15.02 -15.15
C LEU A 312 26.37 16.07 -14.44
N ALA A 313 25.93 17.32 -14.39
CA ALA A 313 26.67 18.38 -13.70
C ALA A 313 26.79 18.14 -12.19
N ILE A 314 25.80 17.48 -11.57
CA ILE A 314 25.83 17.09 -10.16
C ILE A 314 26.72 15.86 -9.95
N GLU A 315 26.80 14.93 -10.89
CA GLU A 315 27.60 13.72 -10.74
C GLU A 315 29.09 13.92 -11.05
N GLU A 316 29.46 15.02 -11.73
CA GLU A 316 30.84 15.31 -12.13
C GLU A 316 31.83 15.41 -10.94
N GLU A 317 33.07 14.93 -11.15
CA GLU A 317 34.17 15.02 -10.19
C GLU A 317 35.43 15.65 -10.84
N PRO A 318 35.87 16.87 -10.43
CA PRO A 318 35.29 17.76 -9.41
C PRO A 318 34.06 18.52 -9.92
N ARG A 319 33.14 18.86 -9.00
CA ARG A 319 31.95 19.67 -9.33
C ARG A 319 32.33 21.12 -9.62
N ASP A 320 31.79 21.66 -10.71
CA ASP A 320 31.81 23.10 -10.97
C ASP A 320 30.47 23.73 -10.54
N PRO A 321 30.44 24.55 -9.48
CA PRO A 321 29.24 25.26 -9.06
C PRO A 321 28.63 26.14 -10.17
N VAL A 322 29.47 26.68 -11.07
CA VAL A 322 29.00 27.50 -12.19
C VAL A 322 28.26 26.63 -13.20
N ALA A 323 28.79 25.45 -13.54
CA ALA A 323 28.12 24.50 -14.43
C ALA A 323 26.78 24.02 -13.85
N ILE A 324 26.72 23.75 -12.54
CA ILE A 324 25.48 23.36 -11.86
C ILE A 324 24.42 24.48 -11.93
N GLU A 325 24.80 25.72 -11.62
CA GLU A 325 23.87 26.87 -11.69
C GLU A 325 23.42 27.15 -13.14
N GLN A 326 24.30 26.96 -14.12
CA GLN A 326 23.93 27.04 -15.53
C GLN A 326 22.95 25.93 -15.94
N ALA A 327 23.14 24.69 -15.45
CA ALA A 327 22.24 23.58 -15.71
C ALA A 327 20.85 23.82 -15.08
N PHE A 328 20.79 24.33 -13.84
CA PHE A 328 19.53 24.78 -13.24
C PHE A 328 18.86 25.87 -14.07
N SER A 329 19.61 26.88 -14.48
CA SER A 329 19.08 27.98 -15.29
C SER A 329 18.48 27.49 -16.62
N LYS A 330 19.15 26.55 -17.29
CA LYS A 330 18.65 25.93 -18.52
C LYS A 330 17.36 25.13 -18.27
N LEU A 331 17.31 24.36 -17.19
CA LEU A 331 16.12 23.61 -16.79
C LEU A 331 14.94 24.55 -16.50
N GLU A 332 15.16 25.63 -15.76
CA GLU A 332 14.12 26.59 -15.36
C GLU A 332 13.58 27.43 -16.53
N GLN A 333 14.39 27.66 -17.57
CA GLN A 333 13.98 28.37 -18.78
C GLN A 333 13.24 27.46 -19.77
N HIS A 334 13.26 26.13 -19.57
CA HIS A 334 12.60 25.21 -20.48
C HIS A 334 11.06 25.36 -20.38
N PRO A 335 10.31 25.35 -21.51
CA PRO A 335 8.84 25.48 -21.48
C PRO A 335 8.13 24.46 -20.59
N ASP A 336 8.69 23.25 -20.53
CA ASP A 336 8.13 22.14 -19.73
C ASP A 336 8.62 22.10 -18.28
N TYR A 337 9.34 23.12 -17.79
CA TYR A 337 9.88 23.15 -16.44
C TYR A 337 8.84 22.84 -15.35
N GLN A 338 7.60 23.32 -15.51
CA GLN A 338 6.52 23.10 -14.55
C GLN A 338 6.23 21.61 -14.28
N LEU A 339 6.44 20.75 -15.27
CA LEU A 339 6.29 19.30 -15.12
C LEU A 339 7.43 18.68 -14.29
N PHE A 340 8.64 19.22 -14.43
CA PHE A 340 9.87 18.69 -13.86
C PHE A 340 10.36 19.45 -12.62
N GLU A 341 9.63 20.46 -12.16
CA GLU A 341 10.02 21.32 -11.04
C GLU A 341 10.31 20.53 -9.75
N ALA A 342 9.54 19.47 -9.49
CA ALA A 342 9.77 18.56 -8.37
C ALA A 342 11.17 17.92 -8.39
N PHE A 343 11.69 17.60 -9.58
CA PHE A 343 13.02 17.01 -9.76
C PHE A 343 14.13 18.05 -9.52
N ALA A 344 13.89 19.31 -9.91
CA ALA A 344 14.81 20.40 -9.59
C ALA A 344 14.88 20.64 -8.06
N TRP A 345 13.74 20.60 -7.36
CA TRP A 345 13.71 20.69 -5.89
C TRP A 345 14.42 19.51 -5.22
N GLN A 346 14.24 18.29 -5.74
CA GLN A 346 14.96 17.11 -5.29
C GLN A 346 16.48 17.29 -5.43
N ALA A 347 16.95 17.73 -6.60
CA ALA A 347 18.37 17.98 -6.86
C ALA A 347 18.96 19.02 -5.89
N ARG A 348 18.24 20.12 -5.64
CA ARG A 348 18.61 21.14 -4.64
C ARG A 348 18.70 20.57 -3.23
N ALA A 349 17.78 19.69 -2.86
CA ALA A 349 17.78 19.03 -1.55
C ALA A 349 19.00 18.14 -1.35
N VAL A 350 19.43 17.41 -2.39
CA VAL A 350 20.65 16.59 -2.37
C VAL A 350 21.90 17.46 -2.25
N LEU A 351 22.02 18.52 -3.05
CA LEU A 351 23.15 19.46 -2.98
C LEU A 351 23.28 20.12 -1.59
N ALA A 352 22.14 20.47 -0.98
CA ALA A 352 22.11 21.00 0.38
C ALA A 352 22.60 19.97 1.41
N LEU A 353 22.25 18.69 1.27
CA LEU A 353 22.79 17.62 2.15
C LEU A 353 24.29 17.51 1.99
N GLU A 354 24.81 17.47 0.77
CA GLU A 354 26.24 17.36 0.56
C GLU A 354 27.03 18.56 1.11
N SER A 355 26.38 19.73 1.18
CA SER A 355 26.95 20.94 1.78
C SER A 355 26.83 20.99 3.31
N GLY A 356 26.23 19.99 3.97
CA GLY A 356 26.00 20.01 5.42
C GLY A 356 24.72 20.72 5.88
N GLU A 357 23.90 21.22 4.96
CA GLU A 357 22.75 22.07 5.24
C GLU A 357 21.45 21.25 5.43
N ALA A 358 21.42 20.38 6.43
CA ALA A 358 20.29 19.47 6.69
C ALA A 358 18.92 20.18 6.82
N ALA A 359 18.86 21.33 7.50
CA ALA A 359 17.63 22.10 7.66
C ALA A 359 17.10 22.66 6.32
N ARG A 360 18.02 23.12 5.44
CA ARG A 360 17.66 23.62 4.12
C ARG A 360 17.22 22.50 3.20
N SER A 361 17.90 21.34 3.28
CA SER A 361 17.50 20.14 2.56
C SER A 361 16.08 19.69 2.93
N LEU A 362 15.74 19.65 4.23
CA LEU A 362 14.38 19.36 4.67
C LEU A 362 13.35 20.35 4.10
N ALA A 363 13.68 21.64 4.08
CA ALA A 363 12.81 22.66 3.49
C ALA A 363 12.59 22.43 1.99
N PHE A 364 13.61 21.97 1.26
CA PHE A 364 13.47 21.62 -0.16
C PHE A 364 12.66 20.34 -0.39
N TYR A 365 12.87 19.25 0.37
CA TYR A 365 12.01 18.06 0.27
C TYR A 365 10.53 18.39 0.56
N ARG A 366 10.26 19.29 1.51
CA ARG A 366 8.90 19.79 1.77
C ARG A 366 8.29 20.54 0.60
N LYS A 367 9.09 21.08 -0.33
CA LYS A 367 8.59 21.67 -1.59
C LYS A 367 8.31 20.63 -2.66
N VAL A 368 8.96 19.47 -2.63
CA VAL A 368 8.70 18.36 -3.58
C VAL A 368 7.32 17.76 -3.33
N LEU A 369 6.97 17.53 -2.07
CA LEU A 369 5.80 16.73 -1.70
C LEU A 369 4.45 17.28 -2.17
N PRO A 370 4.17 18.59 -2.16
CA PRO A 370 2.92 19.14 -2.71
C PRO A 370 2.71 18.85 -4.21
N TYR A 371 3.75 18.50 -4.96
CA TYR A 371 3.59 18.10 -6.37
C TYR A 371 2.95 16.71 -6.50
N SER A 372 2.96 15.89 -5.44
CA SER A 372 2.33 14.57 -5.47
C SER A 372 0.79 14.63 -5.57
N GLU A 373 0.20 15.74 -5.14
CA GLU A 373 -1.24 16.01 -5.33
C GLU A 373 -1.54 16.36 -6.79
N LYS A 374 -0.56 16.88 -7.52
CA LYS A 374 -0.71 17.35 -8.90
C LYS A 374 -0.33 16.31 -9.93
N GLN A 375 0.67 15.46 -9.65
CA GLN A 375 1.21 14.47 -10.57
C GLN A 375 1.80 13.26 -9.83
N GLN A 376 1.92 12.11 -10.50
CA GLN A 376 2.56 10.94 -9.92
C GLN A 376 4.09 11.06 -9.98
N LEU A 377 4.71 11.36 -8.83
CA LEU A 377 6.17 11.50 -8.71
C LEU A 377 6.94 10.16 -8.62
N GLY A 378 6.24 9.06 -8.34
CA GLY A 378 6.86 7.75 -8.18
C GLY A 378 8.01 7.74 -7.16
N ARG A 379 9.13 7.12 -7.55
CA ARG A 379 10.35 7.01 -6.74
C ARG A 379 10.86 8.35 -6.20
N VAL A 380 10.74 9.45 -6.96
CA VAL A 380 11.16 10.77 -6.49
C VAL A 380 10.37 11.19 -5.26
N GLY A 381 9.05 11.04 -5.31
CA GLY A 381 8.19 11.32 -4.17
C GLY A 381 8.48 10.39 -2.98
N PHE A 382 8.66 9.10 -3.24
CA PHE A 382 9.03 8.12 -2.22
C PHE A 382 10.32 8.51 -1.47
N PHE A 383 11.38 8.86 -2.20
CA PHE A 383 12.65 9.27 -1.60
C PHE A 383 12.54 10.63 -0.90
N ALA A 384 11.85 11.60 -1.48
CA ALA A 384 11.60 12.89 -0.84
C ALA A 384 10.88 12.74 0.51
N ALA A 385 9.85 11.88 0.57
CA ALA A 385 9.13 11.60 1.81
C ALA A 385 10.01 10.85 2.81
N SER A 386 10.75 9.84 2.36
CA SER A 386 11.66 9.06 3.21
C SER A 386 12.74 9.95 3.83
N TYR A 387 13.34 10.84 3.04
CA TYR A 387 14.41 11.71 3.51
C TYR A 387 13.87 12.83 4.39
N ALA A 388 12.68 13.38 4.09
CA ALA A 388 12.01 14.31 5.00
C ALA A 388 11.74 13.66 6.36
N ILE A 389 11.23 12.42 6.39
CA ILE A 389 11.02 11.66 7.65
C ILE A 389 12.34 11.49 8.40
N ALA A 390 13.42 11.07 7.73
CA ALA A 390 14.71 10.86 8.38
C ALA A 390 15.32 12.17 8.93
N LEU A 391 15.25 13.25 8.16
CA LEU A 391 15.73 14.57 8.57
C LEU A 391 14.92 15.15 9.73
N GLU A 392 13.60 14.92 9.78
CA GLU A 392 12.77 15.31 10.92
C GLU A 392 13.13 14.52 12.19
N VAL A 393 13.37 13.21 12.07
CA VAL A 393 13.84 12.39 13.20
C VAL A 393 15.21 12.87 13.69
N MET A 394 16.09 13.26 12.78
CA MET A 394 17.45 13.75 13.08
C MET A 394 17.46 15.06 13.88
N GLN A 395 16.41 15.89 13.80
CA GLN A 395 16.32 17.14 14.57
C GLN A 395 16.13 16.91 16.07
N GLU A 396 15.87 15.67 16.52
CA GLU A 396 15.70 15.28 17.93
C GLU A 396 14.64 16.08 18.71
N MET A 397 13.79 16.84 18.01
CA MET A 397 12.69 17.58 18.62
C MET A 397 11.46 16.69 18.79
N PRO A 398 10.70 16.82 19.90
CA PRO A 398 9.44 16.12 20.05
C PRO A 398 8.48 16.55 18.92
N LEU A 399 8.21 15.65 17.98
CA LEU A 399 7.21 15.88 16.95
C LEU A 399 5.82 15.62 17.54
N PRO A 400 4.82 16.47 17.24
CA PRO A 400 3.43 16.21 17.65
C PRO A 400 2.98 14.83 17.15
N HIS A 401 2.18 14.14 17.95
CA HIS A 401 1.62 12.85 17.55
C HIS A 401 0.87 12.97 16.22
N GLY A 402 1.21 12.12 15.26
CA GLY A 402 0.60 12.09 13.93
C GLY A 402 1.09 13.18 12.96
N TYR A 403 2.05 14.02 13.36
CA TYR A 403 2.62 15.05 12.48
C TYR A 403 3.20 14.46 11.19
N GLN A 404 3.86 13.30 11.29
CA GLN A 404 4.46 12.61 10.15
C GLN A 404 3.47 11.75 9.36
N ASN A 405 2.20 11.64 9.78
CA ASN A 405 1.23 10.76 9.12
C ASN A 405 1.08 11.03 7.63
N PRO A 406 1.01 12.29 7.14
CA PRO A 406 0.94 12.56 5.70
C PRO A 406 2.16 12.03 4.95
N LEU A 407 3.37 12.22 5.50
CA LEU A 407 4.62 11.73 4.92
C LEU A 407 4.67 10.20 4.90
N ILE A 408 4.28 9.57 6.01
CA ILE A 408 4.26 8.12 6.18
C ILE A 408 3.25 7.50 5.21
N SER A 409 2.03 8.04 5.14
CA SER A 409 0.99 7.58 4.22
C SER A 409 1.48 7.69 2.78
N TYR A 410 2.00 8.85 2.37
CA TYR A 410 2.49 9.03 1.02
C TYR A 410 3.66 8.11 0.67
N ARG A 411 4.61 7.94 1.60
CA ARG A 411 5.74 7.01 1.45
C ARG A 411 5.24 5.59 1.21
N ILE A 412 4.32 5.09 2.05
CA ILE A 412 3.77 3.73 1.93
C ILE A 412 2.99 3.57 0.62
N GLU A 413 2.21 4.58 0.23
CA GLU A 413 1.42 4.55 -1.01
C GLU A 413 2.27 4.59 -2.29
N SER A 414 3.53 5.04 -2.18
CA SER A 414 4.50 5.10 -3.28
C SER A 414 5.58 4.01 -3.16
N GLU A 415 5.52 3.19 -2.11
CA GLU A 415 6.46 2.09 -1.88
C GLU A 415 6.13 0.95 -2.82
N GLN A 416 7.13 0.55 -3.60
CA GLN A 416 7.05 -0.68 -4.37
C GLN A 416 7.00 -1.85 -3.38
N GLN A 417 5.92 -2.63 -3.39
CA GLN A 417 5.87 -3.85 -2.60
C GLN A 417 6.92 -4.81 -3.13
N VAL A 418 7.71 -5.38 -2.21
CA VAL A 418 8.73 -6.38 -2.52
C VAL A 418 8.67 -7.45 -1.43
N ALA A 419 8.89 -8.70 -1.80
CA ALA A 419 8.96 -9.76 -0.81
C ALA A 419 10.24 -9.62 0.03
N GLU A 420 10.07 -9.24 1.30
CA GLU A 420 11.19 -9.17 2.23
C GLU A 420 11.37 -10.50 2.98
N LEU A 421 12.56 -11.09 2.84
CA LEU A 421 13.00 -12.18 3.71
C LEU A 421 13.24 -11.66 5.12
N ARG A 422 12.32 -11.98 6.04
CA ARG A 422 12.46 -11.68 7.46
C ARG A 422 13.25 -12.78 8.15
N VAL A 423 14.49 -12.46 8.52
CA VAL A 423 15.38 -13.36 9.26
C VAL A 423 15.26 -13.06 10.76
N ALA A 424 15.17 -14.10 11.58
CA ALA A 424 15.25 -13.96 13.04
C ALA A 424 16.62 -13.44 13.45
N PHE A 425 16.66 -12.47 14.38
CA PHE A 425 17.93 -11.93 14.88
C PHE A 425 18.25 -12.53 16.26
N PRO A 426 19.55 -12.75 16.55
CA PRO A 426 19.96 -13.24 17.85
C PRO A 426 19.77 -12.16 18.92
N THR A 427 19.49 -12.62 20.13
CA THR A 427 19.51 -11.83 21.36
C THR A 427 20.48 -12.47 22.34
N VAL A 428 20.70 -11.81 23.47
CA VAL A 428 21.51 -12.33 24.59
C VAL A 428 20.91 -13.61 25.21
N PHE A 429 19.64 -13.92 24.93
CA PHE A 429 18.94 -15.07 25.50
C PHE A 429 18.82 -16.25 24.53
N THR A 430 18.66 -15.98 23.23
CA THR A 430 18.42 -17.00 22.20
C THR A 430 19.07 -16.60 20.87
N PRO A 431 19.64 -17.56 20.11
CA PRO A 431 20.17 -17.32 18.78
C PRO A 431 19.09 -16.96 17.75
N TYR A 432 17.82 -17.30 18.01
CA TYR A 432 16.71 -17.03 17.12
C TYR A 432 15.57 -16.38 17.90
N SER A 433 15.50 -15.05 17.85
CA SER A 433 14.37 -14.29 18.39
C SER A 433 13.45 -13.83 17.28
N LYS A 434 12.14 -14.00 17.50
CA LYS A 434 11.15 -13.37 16.62
C LYS A 434 11.26 -11.86 16.79
N PRO A 435 11.36 -11.09 15.70
CA PRO A 435 11.38 -9.65 15.81
C PRO A 435 10.09 -9.13 16.47
N PRO A 436 10.16 -8.01 17.21
CA PRO A 436 8.97 -7.35 17.74
C PRO A 436 8.02 -6.95 16.59
N GLU A 437 6.72 -7.05 16.85
CA GLU A 437 5.71 -6.58 15.91
C GLU A 437 5.63 -5.05 15.98
N TRP A 438 6.21 -4.39 14.98
CA TRP A 438 6.07 -2.95 14.80
C TRP A 438 4.85 -2.62 13.95
N PRO A 439 4.05 -1.61 14.31
CA PRO A 439 3.02 -1.08 13.42
C PRO A 439 3.63 -0.59 12.11
N ALA A 440 2.89 -0.67 10.99
CA ALA A 440 3.38 -0.26 9.68
C ALA A 440 3.92 1.20 9.64
N PRO A 441 3.32 2.20 10.34
CA PRO A 441 3.92 3.53 10.42
C PRO A 441 5.34 3.55 11.01
N VAL A 442 5.60 2.72 12.02
CA VAL A 442 6.94 2.62 12.65
C VAL A 442 7.92 1.95 11.69
N GLN A 443 7.49 0.88 10.99
CA GLN A 443 8.29 0.22 9.97
C GLN A 443 8.67 1.18 8.84
N ALA A 444 7.73 2.03 8.40
CA ALA A 444 7.97 3.05 7.38
C ALA A 444 9.01 4.09 7.83
N VAL A 445 8.94 4.56 9.08
CA VAL A 445 9.95 5.47 9.63
C VAL A 445 11.33 4.81 9.70
N PHE A 446 11.42 3.58 10.20
CA PHE A 446 12.70 2.87 10.30
C PHE A 446 13.31 2.59 8.91
N SER A 447 12.48 2.19 7.95
CA SER A 447 12.91 1.97 6.56
C SER A 447 13.35 3.26 5.88
N SER A 448 12.70 4.39 6.20
CA SER A 448 13.11 5.71 5.72
C SER A 448 14.49 6.12 6.25
N ILE A 449 14.74 5.89 7.55
CA ILE A 449 16.05 6.12 8.17
C ILE A 449 17.12 5.23 7.53
N LYS A 450 16.80 3.95 7.29
CA LYS A 450 17.70 2.99 6.63
C LYS A 450 18.07 3.43 5.21
N ALA A 451 17.07 3.76 4.40
CA ALA A 451 17.26 4.20 3.02
C ALA A 451 18.12 5.46 2.98
N PHE A 452 17.77 6.47 3.77
CA PHE A 452 18.54 7.70 3.91
C PHE A 452 20.00 7.41 4.30
N ASN A 453 20.22 6.64 5.37
CA ASN A 453 21.58 6.32 5.83
C ASN A 453 22.40 5.51 4.82
N ARG A 454 21.76 4.59 4.07
CA ARG A 454 22.42 3.82 3.01
C ARG A 454 22.83 4.73 1.86
N ASP A 455 21.92 5.55 1.36
CA ASP A 455 22.18 6.40 0.20
C ASP A 455 23.22 7.49 0.56
N MET A 456 23.18 8.03 1.79
CA MET A 456 24.23 8.93 2.32
C MET A 456 25.59 8.24 2.51
N LEU A 457 25.66 6.92 2.60
CA LEU A 457 26.93 6.18 2.67
C LEU A 457 27.58 6.05 1.29
N GLU A 458 26.77 5.99 0.24
CA GLU A 458 27.21 5.92 -1.16
C GLU A 458 27.72 7.28 -1.65
N LEU A 459 27.18 8.39 -1.12
CA LEU A 459 27.70 9.73 -1.34
C LEU A 459 29.02 9.92 -0.55
N ALA A 460 30.16 9.69 -1.21
CA ALA A 460 31.51 9.72 -0.63
C ALA A 460 31.90 11.03 0.12
N ARG A 461 31.09 12.10 -0.03
CA ARG A 461 31.36 13.47 0.40
C ARG A 461 30.54 13.93 1.60
N ILE A 462 29.66 13.07 2.14
CA ILE A 462 28.77 13.41 3.26
C ILE A 462 29.51 13.44 4.60
N SER A 463 29.33 14.53 5.36
CA SER A 463 29.83 14.64 6.75
C SER A 463 29.11 13.64 7.66
N ARG A 464 29.83 13.16 8.68
CA ARG A 464 29.27 12.24 9.70
C ARG A 464 28.08 12.83 10.46
N GLU A 465 27.96 14.15 10.49
CA GLU A 465 26.88 14.86 11.18
C GLU A 465 25.53 14.75 10.48
N ILE A 466 25.52 14.26 9.23
CA ILE A 466 24.35 14.24 8.35
C ILE A 466 23.62 12.88 8.41
N TYR A 467 24.22 11.87 9.06
CA TYR A 467 23.54 10.59 9.26
C TYR A 467 22.45 10.69 10.32
N CYS A 468 21.30 10.07 10.06
CA CYS A 468 20.22 9.99 11.04
C CYS A 468 20.56 8.91 12.08
N ASN A 469 20.96 9.33 13.28
CA ASN A 469 21.28 8.45 14.40
C ASN A 469 20.26 8.57 15.56
N PRO A 470 19.11 7.88 15.50
CA PRO A 470 18.13 7.93 16.57
C PRO A 470 18.60 7.24 17.87
N LEU A 471 19.75 6.54 17.86
CA LEU A 471 20.33 5.88 19.03
C LEU A 471 21.36 6.72 19.78
N LYS A 472 21.60 7.97 19.34
CA LYS A 472 22.58 8.89 19.95
C LYS A 472 22.38 9.03 21.47
N LYS A 473 21.13 9.16 21.92
CA LYS A 473 20.78 9.24 23.35
C LYS A 473 21.20 7.98 24.12
N LEU A 474 20.89 6.79 23.61
CA LEU A 474 21.29 5.53 24.24
C LEU A 474 22.81 5.36 24.22
N ASN A 475 23.47 5.72 23.11
CA ASN A 475 24.93 5.69 23.03
C ASN A 475 25.58 6.61 24.07
N GLY A 476 25.03 7.81 24.32
CA GLY A 476 25.49 8.71 25.39
C GLY A 476 25.33 8.10 26.78
N LEU A 477 24.16 7.52 27.08
CA LEU A 477 23.91 6.79 28.33
C LEU A 477 24.88 5.62 28.54
N MET A 478 25.20 4.87 27.49
CA MET A 478 26.20 3.80 27.55
C MET A 478 27.62 4.35 27.71
N GLY A 479 27.93 5.52 27.15
CA GLY A 479 29.19 6.23 27.37
C GLY A 479 29.40 6.58 28.85
N GLU A 480 28.37 7.10 29.53
CA GLU A 480 28.44 7.33 30.98
C GLU A 480 28.73 6.05 31.76
N PHE A 481 28.08 4.94 31.37
CA PHE A 481 28.34 3.63 31.98
C PHE A 481 29.79 3.17 31.80
N PHE A 482 30.35 3.24 30.59
CA PHE A 482 31.73 2.82 30.34
C PHE A 482 32.76 3.75 30.99
N ASN A 483 32.48 5.05 31.08
CA ASN A 483 33.32 5.99 31.82
C ASN A 483 33.37 5.67 33.32
N LEU A 484 32.22 5.31 33.91
CA LEU A 484 32.15 4.86 35.30
C LEU A 484 32.90 3.55 35.52
N LEU A 485 32.88 2.65 34.54
CA LEU A 485 33.60 1.37 34.58
C LEU A 485 35.13 1.56 34.55
N GLY A 486 35.62 2.47 33.71
CA GLY A 486 37.06 2.76 33.57
C GLY A 486 37.70 3.52 34.74
N ALA A 487 36.90 4.20 35.58
CA ALA A 487 37.37 5.04 36.68
C ALA A 487 37.71 4.27 37.98
N GLY A 488 38.06 2.98 37.89
CA GLY A 488 38.52 2.15 39.03
C GLY A 488 37.42 1.45 39.83
N SER A 489 36.25 1.21 39.23
CA SER A 489 35.16 0.47 39.89
C SER A 489 35.38 -1.04 39.84
N ASP A 490 35.07 -1.73 40.94
CA ASP A 490 35.00 -3.20 41.01
C ASP A 490 33.98 -3.74 39.98
N GLU A 491 34.43 -4.62 39.08
CA GLU A 491 33.57 -5.27 38.07
C GLU A 491 32.41 -6.04 38.70
N ALA A 492 32.48 -6.41 39.99
CA ALA A 492 31.37 -6.99 40.75
C ALA A 492 30.15 -6.03 40.89
N GLY A 493 30.34 -4.73 40.59
CA GLY A 493 29.33 -3.67 40.68
C GLY A 493 28.59 -3.34 39.37
N PHE A 494 28.75 -4.10 38.28
CA PHE A 494 28.19 -3.79 36.94
C PHE A 494 26.72 -3.31 36.96
N GLY A 495 25.85 -4.00 37.71
CA GLY A 495 24.44 -3.64 37.85
C GLY A 495 24.20 -2.28 38.54
N LYS A 496 25.02 -1.93 39.54
CA LYS A 496 24.97 -0.62 40.21
C LYS A 496 25.47 0.49 39.29
N LEU A 497 26.52 0.23 38.52
CA LEU A 497 27.10 1.19 37.58
C LEU A 497 26.12 1.55 36.46
N ILE A 498 25.44 0.56 35.87
CA ILE A 498 24.43 0.85 34.85
C ILE A 498 23.22 1.59 35.43
N CYS A 499 22.79 1.29 36.66
CA CYS A 499 21.73 2.05 37.32
C CYS A 499 22.15 3.49 37.67
N LYS A 500 23.45 3.74 37.85
CA LYS A 500 24.02 5.08 38.06
C LYS A 500 24.07 5.88 36.76
N ALA A 501 24.45 5.24 35.66
CA ALA A 501 24.46 5.85 34.32
C ALA A 501 23.04 6.08 33.79
N ILE A 502 22.19 5.05 33.85
CA ILE A 502 20.80 5.11 33.39
C ILE A 502 19.89 5.18 34.61
N LYS A 503 19.57 6.41 35.01
CA LYS A 503 18.74 6.72 36.19
C LYS A 503 17.35 6.08 36.08
N SER A 504 16.70 5.87 37.23
CA SER A 504 15.39 5.20 37.31
C SER A 504 14.34 5.74 36.34
N LYS A 505 14.28 7.07 36.21
CA LYS A 505 13.35 7.76 35.32
C LYS A 505 13.60 7.45 33.84
N ASP A 506 14.85 7.24 33.44
CA ASP A 506 15.24 7.03 32.04
C ASP A 506 15.18 5.55 31.65
N ARG A 507 15.27 4.62 32.60
CA ARG A 507 15.10 3.17 32.36
C ARG A 507 13.73 2.80 31.79
N GLY A 508 12.69 3.50 32.23
CA GLY A 508 11.31 3.29 31.75
C GLY A 508 10.89 4.21 30.60
N ARG A 509 11.77 5.11 30.14
CA ARG A 509 11.47 6.06 29.07
C ARG A 509 12.01 5.56 27.74
N SER A 510 11.38 6.02 26.67
CA SER A 510 11.90 5.73 25.33
C SER A 510 13.27 6.38 25.11
N VAL A 511 14.15 5.65 24.44
CA VAL A 511 15.41 6.16 23.90
C VAL A 511 15.28 6.59 22.44
N LEU A 512 14.15 6.28 21.80
CA LEU A 512 13.80 6.69 20.44
C LEU A 512 12.73 7.80 20.50
N SER A 513 12.84 8.81 19.63
CA SER A 513 11.85 9.89 19.53
C SER A 513 10.56 9.47 18.82
N MET A 514 10.64 8.48 17.93
CA MET A 514 9.57 8.07 17.01
C MET A 514 8.81 6.80 17.42
N TYR A 515 9.32 6.04 18.39
CA TYR A 515 8.73 4.78 18.84
C TYR A 515 9.02 4.57 20.33
N SER A 516 8.14 3.87 21.05
CA SER A 516 8.37 3.55 22.45
C SER A 516 9.27 2.32 22.58
N ALA A 517 10.58 2.55 22.73
CA ALA A 517 11.55 1.51 23.03
C ALA A 517 12.46 1.96 24.18
N THR A 518 12.48 1.19 25.26
CA THR A 518 13.31 1.43 26.44
C THR A 518 14.77 1.05 26.19
N PRO A 519 15.73 1.51 27.02
CA PRO A 519 17.12 1.05 26.96
C PRO A 519 17.24 -0.48 26.99
N TYR A 520 16.39 -1.15 27.78
CA TYR A 520 16.37 -2.61 27.88
C TYR A 520 16.06 -3.26 26.53
N GLU A 521 14.99 -2.84 25.85
CA GLU A 521 14.52 -3.44 24.60
C GLU A 521 15.54 -3.23 23.47
N VAL A 522 16.10 -2.03 23.37
CA VAL A 522 17.08 -1.72 22.33
C VAL A 522 18.39 -2.48 22.51
N LEU A 523 18.87 -2.64 23.76
CA LEU A 523 20.09 -3.41 24.05
C LEU A 523 19.87 -4.92 23.89
N ARG A 524 18.69 -5.43 24.26
CA ARG A 524 18.32 -6.85 24.03
C ARG A 524 18.32 -7.18 22.54
N ASP A 525 17.71 -6.32 21.73
CA ASP A 525 17.51 -6.50 20.29
C ASP A 525 18.53 -5.72 19.45
N GLU A 526 19.76 -5.56 19.95
CA GLU A 526 20.80 -4.71 19.36
C GLU A 526 21.06 -5.01 17.86
N HIS A 527 21.03 -6.29 17.48
CA HIS A 527 21.25 -6.74 16.10
C HIS A 527 20.14 -6.26 15.17
N LEU A 528 18.90 -6.33 15.64
CA LEU A 528 17.73 -5.90 14.89
C LEU A 528 17.77 -4.39 14.65
N TYR A 529 18.00 -3.59 15.69
CA TYR A 529 18.06 -2.12 15.55
C TYR A 529 19.24 -1.67 14.69
N ALA A 530 20.41 -2.33 14.80
CA ALA A 530 21.56 -2.06 13.94
C ALA A 530 21.23 -2.31 12.46
N GLN A 531 20.60 -3.44 12.14
CA GLN A 531 20.24 -3.78 10.76
C GLN A 531 19.11 -2.90 10.22
N THR A 532 18.09 -2.65 11.04
CA THR A 532 16.87 -1.97 10.60
C THR A 532 17.09 -0.47 10.41
N LEU A 533 17.88 0.19 11.26
CA LEU A 533 18.06 1.64 11.18
C LEU A 533 19.27 2.07 10.34
N PHE A 534 20.31 1.24 10.27
CA PHE A 534 21.57 1.64 9.62
C PHE A 534 21.90 0.80 8.39
N GLY A 535 21.25 -0.35 8.19
CA GLY A 535 21.51 -1.28 7.08
C GLY A 535 22.90 -1.93 7.08
N SER A 536 23.83 -1.43 7.90
CA SER A 536 25.23 -1.82 7.96
C SER A 536 25.74 -1.73 9.39
N ARG A 537 26.31 -2.84 9.90
CA ARG A 537 26.98 -2.87 11.21
C ARG A 537 28.15 -1.87 11.28
N LYS A 538 28.85 -1.66 10.16
CA LYS A 538 29.98 -0.72 10.09
C LYS A 538 29.52 0.71 10.36
N LEU A 539 28.40 1.12 9.77
CA LEU A 539 27.83 2.45 10.01
C LEU A 539 27.29 2.58 11.44
N TYR A 540 26.54 1.56 11.90
CA TYR A 540 26.02 1.50 13.27
C TYR A 540 27.11 1.73 14.32
N PHE A 541 28.22 0.98 14.26
CA PHE A 541 29.32 1.11 15.21
C PHE A 541 30.10 2.41 15.06
N ARG A 542 30.28 2.91 13.82
CA ARG A 542 30.94 4.20 13.58
C ARG A 542 30.19 5.35 14.25
N LEU A 543 28.86 5.33 14.22
CA LEU A 543 28.02 6.37 14.82
C LEU A 543 27.77 6.13 16.32
N ASN A 544 27.92 4.89 16.79
CA ASN A 544 27.60 4.49 18.16
C ASN A 544 28.75 3.69 18.81
N PRO A 545 29.89 4.33 19.10
CA PRO A 545 31.07 3.63 19.63
C PRO A 545 30.85 2.98 21.02
N HIS A 546 29.97 3.54 21.85
CA HIS A 546 29.66 2.93 23.15
C HIS A 546 28.71 1.74 23.01
N LEU A 547 27.86 1.72 21.98
CA LEU A 547 27.08 0.53 21.64
C LEU A 547 27.95 -0.55 21.02
N GLN A 548 29.01 -0.19 20.29
CA GLN A 548 30.04 -1.14 19.87
C GLN A 548 30.75 -1.78 21.09
N ALA A 549 31.10 -0.98 22.10
CA ALA A 549 31.69 -1.50 23.33
C ALA A 549 30.73 -2.46 24.05
N TYR A 550 29.43 -2.14 24.11
CA TYR A 550 28.41 -3.06 24.64
C TYR A 550 28.34 -4.36 23.81
N TYR A 551 28.33 -4.26 22.48
CA TYR A 551 28.27 -5.39 21.57
C TYR A 551 29.40 -6.40 21.83
N GLN A 552 30.60 -5.91 22.14
CA GLN A 552 31.81 -6.71 22.40
C GLN A 552 31.84 -7.34 23.80
N LEU A 553 30.92 -7.00 24.70
CA LEU A 553 30.87 -7.61 26.03
C LEU A 553 30.47 -9.10 25.94
N PRO A 554 31.05 -9.95 26.81
CA PRO A 554 30.56 -11.31 27.02
C PRO A 554 29.07 -11.33 27.38
N GLU A 555 28.33 -12.33 26.91
CA GLU A 555 26.87 -12.45 27.15
C GLU A 555 26.51 -12.40 28.64
N ALA A 556 27.33 -13.00 29.51
CA ALA A 556 27.14 -12.95 30.96
C ALA A 556 27.09 -11.50 31.48
N ARG A 557 27.95 -10.61 30.97
CA ARG A 557 27.96 -9.19 31.34
C ARG A 557 26.76 -8.45 30.74
N LYS A 558 26.37 -8.77 29.50
CA LYS A 558 25.14 -8.24 28.87
C LYS A 558 23.89 -8.60 29.68
N LYS A 559 23.78 -9.84 30.18
CA LYS A 559 22.67 -10.30 31.05
C LYS A 559 22.59 -9.51 32.36
N LEU A 560 23.72 -9.21 33.00
CA LEU A 560 23.75 -8.38 34.22
C LEU A 560 23.24 -6.96 33.96
N ILE A 561 23.62 -6.36 32.81
CA ILE A 561 23.15 -5.05 32.39
C ILE A 561 21.63 -5.08 32.17
N LEU A 562 21.13 -6.03 31.38
CA LEU A 562 19.70 -6.17 31.08
C LEU A 562 18.87 -6.40 32.36
N LYS A 563 19.32 -7.29 33.25
CA LYS A 563 18.66 -7.54 34.54
C LYS A 563 18.56 -6.28 35.41
N ALA A 564 19.58 -5.42 35.41
CA ALA A 564 19.57 -4.18 36.18
C ALA A 564 18.70 -3.07 35.57
N LEU A 565 18.54 -3.07 34.24
CA LEU A 565 17.70 -2.12 33.53
C LEU A 565 16.20 -2.43 33.72
N ASN A 566 15.81 -3.70 33.61
CA ASN A 566 14.43 -4.13 33.82
C ASN A 566 14.38 -5.59 34.33
N PRO A 567 14.30 -5.81 35.66
CA PRO A 567 14.30 -7.15 36.26
C PRO A 567 13.11 -8.02 35.84
N ASP A 568 11.94 -7.43 35.65
CA ASP A 568 10.70 -8.16 35.33
C ASP A 568 10.73 -8.65 33.88
N ARG A 569 11.02 -7.74 32.93
CA ARG A 569 11.20 -8.12 31.51
C ARG A 569 12.34 -9.12 31.31
N TYR A 570 13.43 -8.97 32.06
CA TYR A 570 14.53 -9.94 32.06
C TYR A 570 14.06 -11.34 32.45
N ARG A 571 13.21 -11.46 33.48
CA ARG A 571 12.68 -12.75 33.93
C ARG A 571 11.79 -13.36 32.84
N ASP A 572 10.92 -12.57 32.22
CA ASP A 572 10.05 -13.02 31.14
C ASP A 572 10.85 -13.53 29.92
N ASP A 573 11.87 -12.77 29.48
CA ASP A 573 12.70 -13.15 28.34
C ASP A 573 13.54 -14.39 28.63
N LEU A 574 14.04 -14.54 29.87
CA LEU A 574 14.75 -15.74 30.31
C LEU A 574 13.83 -16.97 30.32
N GLN A 575 12.58 -16.82 30.77
CA GLN A 575 11.59 -17.89 30.78
C GLN A 575 11.14 -18.31 29.37
N ARG A 576 11.16 -17.41 28.39
CA ARG A 576 10.81 -17.73 26.99
C ARG A 576 11.94 -18.40 26.22
N ALA A 577 13.18 -18.27 26.68
CA ALA A 577 14.35 -18.84 26.04
C ALA A 577 14.63 -20.30 26.47
N HIS A 578 13.96 -20.76 27.53
CA HIS A 578 13.98 -22.12 28.05
C HIS A 578 12.61 -22.76 27.89
#